data_AF-A0A1G1SXI7-F1
#
_entry.id   AF-A0A1G1SXI7-F1
#
_cell.length_a   1.000
_cell.length_b   1.000
_cell.length_c   1.000
_cell.angle_alpha   90.00
_cell.angle_beta   90.00
_cell.angle_gamma   90.00
#
_symmetry.space_group_name_H-M   'P 1'
#
loop_
_entity.id
_entity.type
_entity.pdbx_description
1 polymer ?
#
loop_
_entity_poly.entity_id
_entity_poly.type
_entity_poly.pdbx_seq_one_letter_code
_entity_poly.pdbx_strand_id
1 'polypeptide(L)'
;MPEATQLQVVKALYGKATAPNVRALQKLQSRVRSKLLNQLYFLDHSDPRHLVSRRYQMECLDLMHKINILFAEGEYGLTERLLQRCLRLAQAGEFTQYVVECTRILCTLYSQQRQVLPYQKTAKLLLKAQQVMAWEDEAERIYSDTQLALARTVSSRRAVLPLLPDYIHQLEALHKRARTFATYNYLYRLQLAYQELQGNYREIIKLTATAARRVRDGKLNERRFDKRYNHFMSIYAYLRSRQPVQGLRLAEEYTRDFHPSSSNWFYFQEHHVLLALHAQQYERAQQLLVVIAKNPSYPIQREAALQRWDLYKSYIDFVLPPQRVTTARQRQMAQWVLLLPEYSRDKRGHNVAILVLQLLHFLREHNLEAVLLRLERLRKYQQRHLYEPTTLRSRLFLRLLQLIVESNFDAAQAAERSGVLLQQLRDTPPPGEAFAEVEIIPYEHLWELVLELLRTGVPVANEA
;
A
#
# COMPACT_ATOMS: atom_id res chain seq x y z
N MET A 1 8.77 -18.43 18.80
CA MET A 1 8.48 -18.27 20.23
C MET A 1 8.32 -16.78 20.59
N PRO A 2 7.17 -16.13 20.35
CA PRO A 2 6.97 -14.73 20.70
C PRO A 2 6.34 -14.47 22.08
N GLU A 3 6.03 -15.50 22.88
CA GLU A 3 5.30 -15.36 24.15
C GLU A 3 5.99 -16.05 25.35
N ALA A 4 7.34 -16.03 25.39
CA ALA A 4 8.05 -16.51 26.58
C ALA A 4 8.02 -15.43 27.67
N THR A 5 7.53 -15.78 28.86
CA THR A 5 7.57 -14.90 30.03
C THR A 5 9.02 -14.64 30.47
N GLN A 6 9.28 -13.51 31.13
CA GLN A 6 10.63 -13.16 31.59
C GLN A 6 11.25 -14.29 32.44
N LEU A 7 10.47 -14.95 33.29
CA LEU A 7 10.93 -16.07 34.11
C LEU A 7 11.26 -17.31 33.29
N GLN A 8 10.52 -17.60 32.21
CA GLN A 8 10.85 -18.67 31.27
C GLN A 8 12.15 -18.38 30.52
N VAL A 9 12.38 -17.13 30.11
CA VAL A 9 13.63 -16.71 29.46
C VAL A 9 14.81 -16.80 30.44
N VAL A 10 14.63 -16.38 31.70
CA VAL A 10 15.65 -16.51 32.74
C VAL A 10 15.98 -17.98 33.00
N LYS A 11 14.96 -18.84 33.13
CA LYS A 11 15.15 -20.28 33.33
C LYS A 11 15.85 -20.93 32.14
N ALA A 12 15.53 -20.53 30.92
CA ALA A 12 16.16 -21.04 29.71
C ALA A 12 17.65 -20.63 29.59
N LEU A 13 17.98 -19.38 29.92
CA LEU A 13 19.35 -18.86 29.78
C LEU A 13 20.26 -19.16 30.98
N TYR A 14 19.71 -19.24 32.20
CA TYR A 14 20.47 -19.35 33.44
C TYR A 14 20.10 -20.58 34.29
N GLY A 15 19.26 -21.50 33.76
CA GLY A 15 18.85 -22.75 34.39
C GLY A 15 17.83 -22.62 35.54
N LYS A 16 17.85 -21.51 36.29
CA LYS A 16 16.94 -21.26 37.43
C LYS A 16 16.43 -19.82 37.45
N ALA A 17 15.15 -19.64 37.78
CA ALA A 17 14.52 -18.33 37.89
C ALA A 17 14.71 -17.72 39.29
N THR A 18 15.95 -17.34 39.63
CA THR A 18 16.29 -16.68 40.89
C THR A 18 16.37 -15.16 40.73
N ALA A 19 16.18 -14.39 41.80
CA ALA A 19 16.30 -12.93 41.76
C ALA A 19 17.65 -12.43 41.20
N PRO A 20 18.81 -13.04 41.53
CA PRO A 20 20.08 -12.72 40.88
C PRO A 20 20.09 -12.95 39.37
N ASN A 21 19.51 -14.05 38.90
CA ASN A 21 19.46 -14.39 37.47
C ASN A 21 18.50 -13.46 36.69
N VAL A 22 17.42 -12.99 37.33
CA VAL A 22 16.56 -11.93 36.76
C VAL A 22 17.36 -10.63 36.58
N ARG A 23 18.16 -10.22 37.58
CA ARG A 23 19.05 -9.04 37.46
C ARG A 23 20.13 -9.25 36.40
N ALA A 24 20.68 -10.45 36.27
CA ALA A 24 21.66 -10.80 35.24
C ALA A 24 21.05 -10.66 33.84
N LEU A 25 19.81 -11.13 33.63
CA LEU A 25 19.09 -10.95 32.37
C LEU A 25 18.87 -9.46 32.05
N GLN A 26 18.46 -8.64 33.02
CA GLN A 26 18.29 -7.20 32.82
C GLN A 26 19.60 -6.51 32.42
N LYS A 27 20.72 -6.87 33.07
CA LYS A 27 22.06 -6.39 32.69
C LYS A 27 22.43 -6.83 31.27
N LEU A 28 22.16 -8.09 30.91
CA LEU A 28 22.39 -8.59 29.56
C LEU A 28 21.56 -7.83 28.53
N GLN A 29 20.26 -7.64 28.77
CA GLN A 29 19.37 -6.87 27.90
C GLN A 29 19.86 -5.43 27.71
N SER A 30 20.30 -4.77 28.79
CA SER A 30 20.87 -3.42 28.72
C SER A 30 22.15 -3.38 27.88
N ARG A 31 23.07 -4.34 28.08
CA ARG A 31 24.31 -4.46 27.29
C ARG A 31 24.03 -4.73 25.82
N VAL A 32 23.09 -5.64 25.52
CA VAL A 32 22.67 -5.95 24.15
C VAL A 32 22.04 -4.74 23.49
N ARG A 33 21.12 -4.03 24.17
CA ARG A 33 20.54 -2.78 23.66
C ARG A 33 21.62 -1.74 23.37
N SER A 34 22.56 -1.53 24.29
CA SER A 34 23.68 -0.59 24.11
C SER A 34 24.53 -0.98 22.90
N LYS A 35 24.87 -2.27 22.75
CA LYS A 35 25.61 -2.77 21.59
C LYS A 35 24.83 -2.56 20.29
N LEU A 36 23.53 -2.82 20.27
CA LEU A 36 22.67 -2.60 19.09
C LEU A 36 22.60 -1.12 18.71
N LEU A 37 22.48 -0.22 19.69
CA LEU A 37 22.49 1.23 19.44
C LEU A 37 23.83 1.68 18.84
N ASN A 38 24.95 1.15 19.34
CA ASN A 38 26.27 1.44 18.75
C ASN A 38 26.40 0.92 17.31
N GLN A 39 25.68 -0.15 16.95
CA GLN A 39 25.68 -0.65 15.58
C GLN A 39 24.92 0.25 14.60
N LEU A 40 24.09 1.18 15.09
CA LEU A 40 23.36 2.11 14.21
C LEU A 40 24.30 2.99 13.39
N TYR A 41 25.49 3.31 13.90
CA TYR A 41 26.51 4.09 13.19
C TYR A 41 27.18 3.36 12.03
N PHE A 42 27.01 2.04 11.92
CA PHE A 42 27.58 1.21 10.85
C PHE A 42 26.53 0.75 9.84
N LEU A 43 25.30 1.28 9.91
CA LEU A 43 24.25 0.93 8.96
C LEU A 43 24.59 1.45 7.56
N ASP A 44 24.44 0.58 6.57
CA ASP A 44 24.57 0.97 5.17
C ASP A 44 23.30 1.72 4.72
N HIS A 45 23.46 3.03 4.47
CA HIS A 45 22.38 3.88 3.97
C HIS A 45 22.28 3.93 2.44
N SER A 46 23.16 3.22 1.72
CA SER A 46 23.12 3.09 0.26
C SER A 46 22.22 1.96 -0.24
N ASP A 47 21.59 1.23 0.69
CA ASP A 47 20.66 0.14 0.40
C ASP A 47 19.52 0.58 -0.54
N PRO A 48 19.37 -0.05 -1.72
CA PRO A 48 18.36 0.31 -2.73
C PRO A 48 16.92 0.10 -2.25
N ARG A 49 16.71 -0.61 -1.14
CA ARG A 49 15.39 -0.79 -0.51
C ARG A 49 14.91 0.51 0.12
N HIS A 50 15.81 1.38 0.57
CA HIS A 50 15.46 2.64 1.19
C HIS A 50 15.15 3.71 0.15
N LEU A 51 14.37 4.71 0.57
CA LEU A 51 14.17 5.89 -0.26
C LEU A 51 15.51 6.62 -0.42
N VAL A 52 15.81 7.08 -1.63
CA VAL A 52 17.06 7.78 -1.98
C VAL A 52 17.35 8.94 -1.01
N SER A 53 16.32 9.69 -0.61
CA SER A 53 16.45 10.80 0.34
C SER A 53 17.01 10.39 1.69
N ARG A 54 16.74 9.16 2.15
CA ARG A 54 17.18 8.66 3.46
C ARG A 54 18.70 8.70 3.55
N ARG A 55 19.41 8.29 2.50
CA ARG A 55 20.88 8.34 2.46
C ARG A 55 21.40 9.75 2.73
N TYR A 56 20.88 10.72 1.98
CA TYR A 56 21.30 12.11 2.09
C TYR A 56 20.93 12.72 3.44
N GLN A 57 19.74 12.39 3.97
CA GLN A 57 19.31 12.84 5.29
C GLN A 57 20.20 12.27 6.40
N MET A 58 20.56 10.99 6.33
CA MET A 58 21.46 10.37 7.31
C MET A 58 22.89 10.95 7.21
N GLU A 59 23.38 11.26 6.01
CA GLU A 59 24.66 11.94 5.84
C GLU A 59 24.64 13.36 6.45
N CYS A 60 23.55 14.13 6.28
CA CYS A 60 23.39 15.40 6.99
C CYS A 60 23.43 15.21 8.50
N LEU A 61 22.72 14.20 9.03
CA LEU A 61 22.69 13.91 10.47
C LEU A 61 24.07 13.54 11.02
N ASP A 62 24.81 12.68 10.33
CA ASP A 62 26.19 12.28 10.70
C ASP A 62 27.15 13.48 10.69
N LEU A 63 27.07 14.32 9.64
CA LEU A 63 27.86 15.55 9.57
C LEU A 63 27.51 16.49 10.73
N MET A 64 26.22 16.71 11.01
CA MET A 64 25.78 17.57 12.11
C MET A 64 26.26 17.07 13.47
N HIS A 65 26.26 15.75 13.70
CA HIS A 65 26.78 15.18 14.93
C HIS A 65 28.28 15.49 15.11
N LYS A 66 29.09 15.27 14.07
CA LYS A 66 30.53 15.58 14.08
C LYS A 66 30.80 17.08 14.24
N ILE A 67 30.03 17.92 13.55
CA ILE A 67 30.08 19.38 13.66
C ILE A 67 29.85 19.82 15.11
N ASN A 68 28.81 19.30 15.77
CA ASN A 68 28.49 19.69 17.13
C ASN A 68 29.59 19.31 18.13
N ILE A 69 30.22 18.14 17.96
CA ILE A 69 31.35 17.71 18.79
C ILE A 69 32.54 18.65 18.56
N LEU A 70 32.98 18.82 17.31
CA LEU A 70 34.15 19.65 16.99
C LEU A 70 33.97 21.12 17.41
N PHE A 71 32.76 21.64 17.24
CA PHE A 71 32.44 23.00 17.69
C PHE A 71 32.55 23.13 19.20
N ALA A 72 32.08 22.14 19.96
CA ALA A 72 32.17 22.13 21.42
C ALA A 72 33.62 22.00 21.93
N GLU A 73 34.46 21.25 21.21
CA GLU A 73 35.90 21.10 21.50
C GLU A 73 36.76 22.28 21.01
N GLY A 74 36.16 23.29 20.36
CA GLY A 74 36.86 24.48 19.88
C GLY A 74 37.60 24.32 18.55
N GLU A 75 37.41 23.21 17.84
CA GLU A 75 38.04 22.93 16.53
C GLU A 75 37.28 23.61 15.37
N TYR A 76 37.40 24.95 15.29
CA TYR A 76 36.57 25.76 14.39
C TYR A 76 36.90 25.62 12.89
N GLY A 77 38.18 25.41 12.54
CA GLY A 77 38.59 25.32 11.12
C GLY A 77 38.00 24.09 10.41
N LEU A 78 38.01 22.93 11.08
CA LEU A 78 37.37 21.72 10.55
C LEU A 78 35.85 21.83 10.61
N THR A 79 35.31 22.42 11.69
CA THR A 79 33.89 22.68 11.85
C THR A 79 33.31 23.47 10.68
N GLU A 80 33.95 24.58 10.29
CA GLU A 80 33.50 25.40 9.17
C GLU A 80 33.46 24.60 7.85
N ARG A 81 34.50 23.80 7.57
CA ARG A 81 34.56 22.95 6.37
C ARG A 81 33.41 21.94 6.33
N LEU A 82 33.13 21.29 7.45
CA LEU A 82 32.02 20.33 7.55
C LEU A 82 30.66 21.02 7.46
N LEU A 83 30.49 22.19 8.07
CA LEU A 83 29.28 23.00 7.96
C LEU A 83 28.99 23.38 6.50
N GLN A 84 30.00 23.84 5.75
CA GLN A 84 29.83 24.17 4.35
C GLN A 84 29.48 22.93 3.50
N ARG A 85 30.07 21.77 3.80
CA ARG A 85 29.71 20.50 3.15
C ARG A 85 28.25 20.11 3.45
N CYS A 86 27.86 20.12 4.72
CA CYS A 86 26.50 19.79 5.15
C CYS A 86 25.49 20.77 4.55
N LEU A 87 25.79 22.08 4.53
CA LEU A 87 24.93 23.10 3.93
C LEU A 87 24.70 22.84 2.45
N ARG A 88 25.74 22.53 1.66
CA ARG A 88 25.59 22.19 0.23
C ARG A 88 24.72 20.94 0.04
N LEU A 89 24.94 19.92 0.87
CA LEU A 89 24.16 18.69 0.84
C LEU A 89 22.68 18.94 1.17
N ALA A 90 22.43 19.69 2.24
CA ALA A 90 21.10 20.06 2.72
C ALA A 90 20.35 20.90 1.69
N GLN A 91 21.00 21.89 1.05
CA GLN A 91 20.40 22.69 -0.01
C GLN A 91 20.04 21.85 -1.23
N ALA A 92 20.95 20.98 -1.69
CA ALA A 92 20.71 20.13 -2.85
C ALA A 92 19.61 19.07 -2.59
N GLY A 93 19.44 18.63 -1.34
CA GLY A 93 18.36 17.74 -0.91
C GLY A 93 17.10 18.45 -0.40
N GLU A 94 17.07 19.78 -0.39
CA GLU A 94 16.00 20.62 0.18
C GLU A 94 15.64 20.25 1.63
N PHE A 95 16.64 19.93 2.44
CA PHE A 95 16.47 19.67 3.87
C PHE A 95 16.60 20.96 4.68
N THR A 96 15.56 21.80 4.63
CA THR A 96 15.56 23.16 5.20
C THR A 96 15.98 23.21 6.67
N GLN A 97 15.57 22.23 7.50
CA GLN A 97 15.99 22.15 8.90
C GLN A 97 17.51 22.18 9.08
N TYR A 98 18.25 21.42 8.26
CA TYR A 98 19.71 21.37 8.34
C TYR A 98 20.35 22.63 7.74
N VAL A 99 19.70 23.28 6.77
CA VAL A 99 20.12 24.60 6.28
C VAL A 99 20.06 25.63 7.43
N VAL A 100 18.96 25.65 8.20
CA VAL A 100 18.80 26.53 9.36
C VAL A 100 19.85 26.23 10.43
N GLU A 101 20.05 24.96 10.79
CA GLU A 101 21.05 24.57 11.78
C GLU A 101 22.48 24.94 11.36
N CYS A 102 22.87 24.58 10.13
CA CYS A 102 24.21 24.90 9.62
C CYS A 102 24.46 26.41 9.60
N THR A 103 23.50 27.19 9.10
CA THR A 103 23.66 28.64 8.99
C THR A 103 23.66 29.32 10.36
N ARG A 104 22.94 28.78 11.34
CA ARG A 104 22.99 29.26 12.73
C ARG A 104 24.37 29.07 13.35
N ILE A 105 24.97 27.89 13.22
CA ILE A 105 26.32 27.62 13.75
C ILE A 105 27.36 28.45 13.01
N LEU A 106 27.27 28.58 11.69
CA LEU A 106 28.16 29.43 10.89
C LEU A 106 28.08 30.91 11.32
N CYS A 107 26.88 31.44 11.61
CA CYS A 107 26.74 32.79 12.15
C CYS A 107 27.48 32.95 13.49
N THR A 108 27.35 31.98 14.40
CA THR A 108 28.08 31.99 15.69
C THR A 108 29.59 31.95 15.48
N LEU A 109 30.08 31.08 14.59
CA LEU A 109 31.50 30.95 14.30
C LEU A 109 32.07 32.24 13.69
N TYR A 110 31.41 32.81 12.68
CA TYR A 110 31.87 34.04 12.03
C TYR A 110 31.78 35.25 12.96
N SER A 111 30.81 35.31 13.88
CA SER A 111 30.74 36.40 14.87
C SER A 111 31.89 36.32 15.87
N GLN A 112 32.20 35.12 16.39
CA GLN A 112 33.32 34.89 17.32
C GLN A 112 34.67 35.23 16.67
N GLN A 113 34.83 34.92 15.39
CA GLN A 113 36.04 35.22 14.62
C GLN A 113 36.06 36.64 14.02
N ARG A 114 35.03 37.47 14.29
CA ARG A 114 34.90 38.85 13.78
C ARG A 114 34.92 38.95 12.24
N GLN A 115 34.47 37.90 11.55
CA GLN A 115 34.37 37.85 10.09
C GLN A 115 33.06 38.52 9.61
N VAL A 116 33.08 39.84 9.45
CA VAL A 116 31.87 40.64 9.17
C VAL A 116 31.16 40.25 7.87
N LEU A 117 31.89 40.13 6.75
CA LEU A 117 31.27 39.85 5.45
C LEU A 117 30.64 38.43 5.38
N PRO A 118 31.35 37.35 5.76
CA PRO A 118 30.77 36.01 5.84
C PRO A 118 29.59 35.91 6.80
N TYR A 119 29.65 36.63 7.93
CA TYR A 119 28.54 36.71 8.89
C TYR A 119 27.29 37.31 8.24
N GLN A 120 27.40 38.50 7.63
CA GLN A 120 26.25 39.19 7.02
C GLN A 120 25.60 38.35 5.92
N LYS A 121 26.41 37.67 5.08
CA LYS A 121 25.92 36.77 4.04
C LYS A 121 25.17 35.59 4.63
N THR A 122 25.72 34.96 5.65
CA THR A 122 25.12 33.79 6.32
C THR A 122 23.86 34.18 7.09
N ALA A 123 23.84 35.34 7.76
CA ALA A 123 22.66 35.83 8.48
C ALA A 123 21.48 36.08 7.55
N LYS A 124 21.70 36.65 6.36
CA LYS A 124 20.65 36.79 5.33
C LYS A 124 20.11 35.44 4.88
N LEU A 125 20.99 34.46 4.69
CA LEU A 125 20.58 33.10 4.32
C LEU A 125 19.79 32.42 5.44
N LEU A 126 20.21 32.58 6.70
CA LEU A 126 19.53 32.04 7.89
C LEU A 126 18.11 32.59 7.98
N LEU A 127 17.92 33.92 7.89
CA LEU A 127 16.60 34.55 7.94
C LEU A 127 15.67 34.00 6.83
N LYS A 128 16.18 33.89 5.61
CA LYS A 128 15.41 33.31 4.49
C LYS A 128 15.05 31.85 4.76
N ALA A 129 16.00 31.05 5.24
CA ALA A 129 15.78 29.63 5.52
C ALA A 129 14.78 29.42 6.67
N GLN A 130 14.83 30.24 7.72
CA GLN A 130 13.86 30.22 8.82
C GLN A 130 12.45 30.57 8.34
N GLN A 131 12.31 31.56 7.46
CA GLN A 131 11.01 31.90 6.90
C GLN A 131 10.44 30.77 6.03
N VAL A 132 11.28 30.09 5.25
CA VAL A 132 10.87 28.90 4.48
C VAL A 132 10.48 27.77 5.41
N MET A 133 11.27 27.49 6.45
CA MET A 133 10.98 26.46 7.45
C MET A 133 9.64 26.72 8.14
N ALA A 134 9.33 27.97 8.50
CA ALA A 134 8.04 28.31 9.09
C ALA A 134 6.84 27.97 8.18
N TRP A 135 6.96 28.16 6.86
CA TRP A 135 5.92 27.74 5.91
C TRP A 135 5.85 26.22 5.75
N GLU A 136 6.99 25.52 5.84
CA GLU A 136 7.04 24.06 5.82
C GLU A 136 6.39 23.46 7.07
N ASP A 137 6.69 24.00 8.25
CA ASP A 137 6.11 23.58 9.52
C ASP A 137 4.59 23.79 9.55
N GLU A 138 4.12 24.93 9.00
CA GLU A 138 2.68 25.19 8.87
C GLU A 138 2.00 24.18 7.93
N ALA A 139 2.63 23.87 6.80
CA ALA A 139 2.13 22.86 5.85
C ALA A 139 2.12 21.45 6.47
N GLU A 140 3.18 21.10 7.20
CA GLU A 140 3.29 19.82 7.91
C GLU A 140 2.18 19.66 8.95
N ARG A 141 1.88 20.74 9.71
CA ARG A 141 0.81 20.73 10.70
C ARG A 141 -0.55 20.46 10.06
N ILE A 142 -0.91 21.19 9.01
CA ILE A 142 -2.17 20.99 8.26
C ILE A 142 -2.28 19.55 7.77
N TYR A 143 -1.20 19.04 7.17
CA TYR A 143 -1.16 17.67 6.65
C TYR A 143 -1.31 16.64 7.78
N SER A 144 -0.57 16.79 8.87
CA SER A 144 -0.56 15.86 10.01
C SER A 144 -1.91 15.81 10.73
N ASP A 145 -2.53 16.97 10.97
CA ASP A 145 -3.86 17.06 11.57
C ASP A 145 -4.90 16.36 10.69
N THR A 146 -4.79 16.53 9.37
CA THR A 146 -5.66 15.86 8.41
C THR A 146 -5.44 14.35 8.39
N GLN A 147 -4.19 13.88 8.39
CA GLN A 147 -3.87 12.45 8.43
C GLN A 147 -4.39 11.78 9.70
N LEU A 148 -4.27 12.44 10.86
CA LEU A 148 -4.81 11.94 12.12
C LEU A 148 -6.34 11.76 12.04
N ALA A 149 -7.03 12.71 11.41
CA ALA A 149 -8.47 12.65 11.25
C ALA A 149 -8.91 11.55 10.25
N LEU A 150 -8.13 11.31 9.20
CA LEU A 150 -8.35 10.25 8.19
C LEU A 150 -8.03 8.84 8.71
N ALA A 151 -7.10 8.71 9.66
CA ALA A 151 -6.65 7.42 10.20
C ALA A 151 -7.68 6.71 11.10
N ARG A 152 -8.73 7.40 11.54
CA ARG A 152 -9.69 6.89 12.54
C ARG A 152 -10.73 5.93 11.95
N THR A 153 -11.96 6.38 11.69
CA THR A 153 -13.08 5.53 11.29
C THR A 153 -13.65 5.97 9.94
N VAL A 154 -14.45 5.13 9.30
CA VAL A 154 -15.19 5.53 8.08
C VAL A 154 -16.04 6.78 8.33
N SER A 155 -16.61 6.90 9.54
CA SER A 155 -17.34 8.09 9.98
C SER A 155 -16.46 9.35 10.04
N SER A 156 -15.24 9.25 10.60
CA SER A 156 -14.33 10.40 10.65
C SER A 156 -13.86 10.83 9.26
N ARG A 157 -13.60 9.89 8.36
CA ARG A 157 -13.25 10.20 6.95
C ARG A 157 -14.37 10.96 6.25
N ARG A 158 -15.62 10.57 6.46
CA ARG A 158 -16.80 11.28 5.92
C ARG A 158 -16.92 12.70 6.48
N ALA A 159 -16.61 12.90 7.77
CA ALA A 159 -16.66 14.22 8.40
C ALA A 159 -15.55 15.16 7.91
N VAL A 160 -14.38 14.62 7.57
CA VAL A 160 -13.22 15.40 7.10
C VAL A 160 -13.31 15.75 5.61
N LEU A 161 -13.95 14.89 4.80
CA LEU A 161 -14.04 15.05 3.35
C LEU A 161 -14.48 16.46 2.87
N PRO A 162 -15.49 17.11 3.47
CA PRO A 162 -15.89 18.47 3.08
C PRO A 162 -14.84 19.55 3.38
N LEU A 163 -13.95 19.32 4.35
CA LEU A 163 -12.91 20.27 4.77
C LEU A 163 -11.64 20.18 3.91
N LEU A 164 -11.45 19.05 3.21
CA LEU A 164 -10.24 18.81 2.42
C LEU A 164 -9.96 19.84 1.32
N PRO A 165 -10.95 20.38 0.58
CA PRO A 165 -10.70 21.44 -0.40
C PRO A 165 -10.05 22.69 0.19
N ASP A 166 -10.48 23.12 1.39
CA ASP A 166 -9.95 24.29 2.05
C ASP A 166 -8.49 24.06 2.49
N TYR A 167 -8.19 22.88 3.03
CA TYR A 167 -6.82 22.50 3.39
C TYR A 167 -5.91 22.40 2.16
N ILE A 168 -6.42 21.87 1.05
CA ILE A 168 -5.68 21.86 -0.23
C ILE A 168 -5.37 23.29 -0.67
N HIS A 169 -6.34 24.20 -0.63
CA HIS A 169 -6.11 25.60 -1.01
C HIS A 169 -5.08 26.30 -0.10
N GLN A 170 -5.11 26.04 1.21
CA GLN A 170 -4.10 26.55 2.15
C GLN A 170 -2.70 26.01 1.81
N LEU A 171 -2.57 24.71 1.54
CA LEU A 171 -1.30 24.09 1.14
C LEU A 171 -0.80 24.61 -0.21
N GLU A 172 -1.69 24.90 -1.17
CA GLU A 172 -1.34 25.55 -2.43
C GLU A 172 -0.75 26.95 -2.21
N ALA A 173 -1.36 27.75 -1.33
CA ALA A 173 -0.87 29.07 -0.98
C ALA A 173 0.52 28.99 -0.31
N LEU A 174 0.71 28.06 0.63
CA LEU A 174 2.01 27.82 1.27
C LEU A 174 3.06 27.35 0.27
N HIS A 175 2.72 26.41 -0.62
CA HIS A 175 3.63 25.93 -1.65
C HIS A 175 4.04 27.05 -2.64
N LYS A 176 3.12 27.94 -3.02
CA LYS A 176 3.44 29.11 -3.88
C LYS A 176 4.48 30.04 -3.25
N ARG A 177 4.46 30.18 -1.92
CA ARG A 177 5.41 31.00 -1.13
C ARG A 177 6.74 30.29 -0.92
N ALA A 178 6.71 29.06 -0.41
CA ALA A 178 7.92 28.31 -0.04
C ALA A 178 8.66 27.73 -1.25
N ARG A 179 7.92 27.20 -2.23
CA ARG A 179 8.42 26.53 -3.44
C ARG A 179 9.43 25.41 -3.14
N THR A 180 9.19 24.68 -2.07
CA THR A 180 10.02 23.55 -1.65
C THR A 180 9.36 22.22 -1.96
N PHE A 181 10.15 21.16 -1.98
CA PHE A 181 9.68 19.79 -2.10
C PHE A 181 8.77 19.41 -0.93
N ALA A 182 9.04 19.86 0.30
CA ALA A 182 8.25 19.48 1.47
C ALA A 182 6.79 19.96 1.32
N THR A 183 6.60 21.26 1.07
CA THR A 183 5.26 21.83 0.81
C THR A 183 4.57 21.20 -0.38
N TYR A 184 5.31 20.91 -1.46
CA TYR A 184 4.76 20.17 -2.60
C TYR A 184 4.29 18.76 -2.21
N ASN A 185 5.10 18.01 -1.45
CA ASN A 185 4.79 16.63 -1.09
C ASN A 185 3.57 16.54 -0.17
N TYR A 186 3.40 17.46 0.78
CA TYR A 186 2.19 17.54 1.60
C TYR A 186 0.95 17.83 0.76
N LEU A 187 1.03 18.83 -0.14
CA LEU A 187 -0.04 19.16 -1.08
C LEU A 187 -0.40 17.96 -1.97
N TYR A 188 0.62 17.35 -2.59
CA TYR A 188 0.46 16.22 -3.50
C TYR A 188 -0.21 15.02 -2.83
N ARG A 189 0.26 14.63 -1.64
CA ARG A 189 -0.33 13.52 -0.88
C ARG A 189 -1.75 13.82 -0.45
N LEU A 190 -2.05 15.05 -0.08
CA LEU A 190 -3.41 15.42 0.30
C LEU A 190 -4.37 15.44 -0.89
N GLN A 191 -3.93 15.93 -2.05
CA GLN A 191 -4.69 15.87 -3.30
C GLN A 191 -4.99 14.41 -3.69
N LEU A 192 -4.00 13.51 -3.61
CA LEU A 192 -4.22 12.08 -3.85
C LEU A 192 -5.27 11.50 -2.91
N ALA A 193 -5.13 11.73 -1.60
CA ALA A 193 -6.07 11.23 -0.59
C ALA A 193 -7.50 11.77 -0.82
N TYR A 194 -7.64 13.06 -1.18
CA TYR A 194 -8.93 13.65 -1.49
C TYR A 194 -9.60 12.98 -2.70
N GLN A 195 -8.87 12.83 -3.81
CA GLN A 195 -9.41 12.18 -5.01
C GLN A 195 -9.74 10.70 -4.76
N GLU A 196 -8.95 10.02 -3.93
CA GLU A 196 -9.20 8.64 -3.54
C GLU A 196 -10.49 8.47 -2.73
N LEU A 197 -10.73 9.36 -1.76
CA LEU A 197 -11.96 9.39 -0.98
C LEU A 197 -13.19 9.69 -1.85
N GLN A 198 -13.03 10.52 -2.88
CA GLN A 198 -14.08 10.80 -3.86
C GLN A 198 -14.28 9.70 -4.90
N GLY A 199 -13.34 8.73 -5.00
CA GLY A 199 -13.33 7.73 -6.06
C GLY A 199 -12.98 8.30 -7.44
N ASN A 200 -12.38 9.49 -7.50
CA ASN A 200 -11.96 10.13 -8.75
C ASN A 200 -10.55 9.66 -9.16
N TYR A 201 -10.45 8.37 -9.50
CA TYR A 201 -9.19 7.74 -9.89
C TYR A 201 -8.61 8.31 -11.19
N ARG A 202 -9.45 8.89 -12.08
CA ARG A 202 -8.96 9.58 -13.29
C ARG A 202 -8.05 10.75 -12.94
N GLU A 203 -8.39 11.50 -11.90
CA GLU A 203 -7.57 12.62 -11.46
C GLU A 203 -6.27 12.13 -10.80
N ILE A 204 -6.30 11.03 -10.05
CA ILE A 204 -5.08 10.39 -9.51
C ILE A 204 -4.12 10.01 -10.64
N ILE A 205 -4.60 9.46 -11.76
CA ILE A 205 -3.78 9.16 -12.94
C ILE A 205 -3.12 10.44 -13.47
N LYS A 206 -3.87 11.55 -13.59
CA LYS A 206 -3.30 12.84 -14.02
C LYS A 206 -2.27 13.40 -13.04
N LEU A 207 -2.55 13.35 -11.74
CA LEU A 207 -1.66 13.85 -10.70
C LEU A 207 -0.33 13.08 -10.69
N THR A 208 -0.38 11.74 -10.71
CA THR A 208 0.81 10.87 -10.73
C THR A 208 1.64 11.06 -12.02
N ALA A 209 0.99 11.23 -13.17
CA ALA A 209 1.66 11.53 -14.44
C ALA A 209 2.31 12.92 -14.45
N THR A 210 1.63 13.93 -13.88
CA THR A 210 2.15 15.30 -13.76
C THR A 210 3.33 15.37 -12.81
N ALA A 211 3.27 14.69 -11.66
CA ALA A 211 4.38 14.58 -10.72
C ALA A 211 5.61 13.96 -11.39
N ALA A 212 5.44 12.82 -12.07
CA ALA A 212 6.52 12.16 -12.80
C ALA A 212 7.14 13.06 -13.89
N ARG A 213 6.31 13.83 -14.62
CA ARG A 213 6.80 14.81 -15.60
C ARG A 213 7.61 15.93 -14.94
N ARG A 214 7.11 16.51 -13.85
CA ARG A 214 7.82 17.57 -13.12
C ARG A 214 9.16 17.12 -12.57
N VAL A 215 9.31 15.85 -12.17
CA VAL A 215 10.62 15.29 -11.79
C VAL A 215 11.55 15.23 -13.00
N ARG A 216 11.09 14.70 -14.14
CA ARG A 216 11.90 14.65 -15.38
C ARG A 216 12.32 16.03 -15.88
N ASP A 217 11.45 17.02 -15.75
CA ASP A 217 11.72 18.42 -16.15
C ASP A 217 12.64 19.16 -15.16
N GLY A 218 13.11 18.51 -14.09
CA GLY A 218 13.93 19.14 -13.05
C GLY A 218 13.17 20.15 -12.16
N LYS A 219 11.82 20.15 -12.21
CA LYS A 219 10.95 21.04 -11.44
C LYS A 219 10.57 20.48 -10.05
N LEU A 220 10.98 19.25 -9.75
CA LEU A 220 10.83 18.60 -8.46
C LEU A 220 12.13 17.88 -8.12
N ASN A 221 12.46 17.90 -6.83
CA ASN A 221 13.70 17.29 -6.35
C ASN A 221 13.65 15.76 -6.46
N GLU A 222 14.38 15.20 -7.43
CA GLU A 222 14.45 13.77 -7.68
C GLU A 222 14.98 12.99 -6.46
N ARG A 223 15.91 13.57 -5.69
CA ARG A 223 16.48 12.91 -4.50
C ARG A 223 15.43 12.71 -3.41
N ARG A 224 14.39 13.54 -3.39
CA ARG A 224 13.32 13.53 -2.41
C ARG A 224 12.07 12.79 -2.86
N PHE A 225 11.83 12.74 -4.17
CA PHE A 225 10.62 12.16 -4.74
C PHE A 225 10.59 10.64 -4.59
N ASP A 226 9.54 10.12 -3.96
CA ASP A 226 9.31 8.67 -3.88
C ASP A 226 8.63 8.17 -5.17
N LYS A 227 9.47 7.84 -6.15
CA LYS A 227 9.03 7.26 -7.44
C LYS A 227 8.18 5.99 -7.25
N ARG A 228 8.51 5.16 -6.26
CA ARG A 228 7.81 3.89 -5.99
C ARG A 228 6.39 4.14 -5.49
N TYR A 229 6.23 5.09 -4.55
CA TYR A 229 4.91 5.52 -4.10
C TYR A 229 4.08 6.07 -5.28
N ASN A 230 4.68 6.92 -6.13
CA ASN A 230 4.02 7.46 -7.31
C ASN A 230 3.56 6.36 -8.30
N HIS A 231 4.44 5.39 -8.57
CA HIS A 231 4.15 4.24 -9.43
C HIS A 231 3.01 3.39 -8.88
N PHE A 232 3.04 3.12 -7.56
CA PHE A 232 1.97 2.39 -6.88
C PHE A 232 0.62 3.10 -7.02
N MET A 233 0.55 4.40 -6.69
CA MET A 233 -0.69 5.17 -6.80
C MET A 233 -1.23 5.22 -8.24
N SER A 234 -0.34 5.23 -9.23
CA SER A 234 -0.71 5.18 -10.65
C SER A 234 -1.41 3.86 -11.00
N ILE A 235 -0.77 2.71 -10.75
CA ILE A 235 -1.34 1.40 -11.09
C ILE A 235 -2.60 1.10 -10.27
N TYR A 236 -2.64 1.56 -9.03
CA TYR A 236 -3.80 1.48 -8.16
C TYR A 236 -5.00 2.22 -8.77
N ALA A 237 -4.79 3.45 -9.25
CA ALA A 237 -5.85 4.22 -9.90
C ALA A 237 -6.31 3.59 -11.23
N TYR A 238 -5.42 2.97 -12.00
CA TYR A 238 -5.82 2.22 -13.21
C TYR A 238 -6.67 0.98 -12.86
N LEU A 239 -6.30 0.23 -11.82
CA LEU A 239 -7.09 -0.89 -11.33
C LEU A 239 -8.48 -0.41 -10.89
N ARG A 240 -8.52 0.61 -10.04
CA ARG A 240 -9.76 1.15 -9.47
C ARG A 240 -10.63 1.89 -10.49
N SER A 241 -10.09 2.37 -11.60
CA SER A 241 -10.88 2.97 -12.69
C SER A 241 -11.29 1.97 -13.79
N ARG A 242 -11.09 0.66 -13.56
CA ARG A 242 -11.34 -0.42 -14.54
C ARG A 242 -10.65 -0.20 -15.89
N GLN A 243 -9.40 0.25 -15.84
CA GLN A 243 -8.53 0.35 -17.01
C GLN A 243 -7.35 -0.64 -16.87
N PRO A 244 -7.62 -1.95 -16.72
CA PRO A 244 -6.62 -2.91 -16.29
C PRO A 244 -5.52 -3.16 -17.33
N VAL A 245 -5.85 -3.11 -18.62
CA VAL A 245 -4.87 -3.30 -19.71
C VAL A 245 -3.80 -2.20 -19.72
N GLN A 246 -4.19 -0.95 -19.45
CA GLN A 246 -3.23 0.16 -19.36
C GLN A 246 -2.42 0.07 -18.06
N GLY A 247 -3.09 -0.21 -16.94
CA GLY A 247 -2.44 -0.40 -15.64
C GLY A 247 -1.42 -1.53 -15.64
N LEU A 248 -1.75 -2.65 -16.28
CA LEU A 248 -0.87 -3.83 -16.38
C LEU A 248 0.42 -3.49 -17.14
N ARG A 249 0.31 -2.83 -18.30
CA ARG A 249 1.49 -2.38 -19.08
C ARG A 249 2.42 -1.49 -18.24
N LEU A 250 1.85 -0.56 -17.47
CA LEU A 250 2.64 0.29 -16.57
C LEU A 250 3.24 -0.50 -15.41
N ALA A 251 2.49 -1.46 -14.84
CA ALA A 251 2.99 -2.29 -13.75
C ALA A 251 4.20 -3.14 -14.17
N GLU A 252 4.20 -3.65 -15.39
CA GLU A 252 5.34 -4.36 -15.98
C GLU A 252 6.58 -3.48 -16.13
N GLU A 253 6.41 -2.20 -16.48
CA GLU A 253 7.52 -1.26 -16.52
C GLU A 253 8.02 -0.88 -15.12
N TYR A 254 7.09 -0.64 -14.19
CA TYR A 254 7.38 -0.11 -12.86
C TYR A 254 7.94 -1.14 -11.90
N THR A 255 7.74 -2.44 -12.14
CA THR A 255 8.18 -3.51 -11.24
C THR A 255 9.67 -3.48 -10.93
N ARG A 256 10.49 -3.02 -11.89
CA ARG A 256 11.97 -2.87 -11.74
C ARG A 256 12.39 -1.91 -10.65
N ASP A 257 11.54 -0.95 -10.28
CA ASP A 257 11.83 0.03 -9.24
C ASP A 257 11.58 -0.52 -7.82
N PHE A 258 11.00 -1.72 -7.69
CA PHE A 258 10.69 -2.34 -6.40
C PHE A 258 11.64 -3.49 -6.11
N HIS A 259 12.34 -3.41 -4.98
CA HIS A 259 13.26 -4.45 -4.55
C HIS A 259 12.50 -5.68 -3.99
N PRO A 260 12.74 -6.92 -4.46
CA PRO A 260 11.98 -8.12 -4.08
C PRO A 260 11.91 -8.42 -2.58
N SER A 261 12.93 -8.03 -1.81
CA SER A 261 12.93 -8.25 -0.36
C SER A 261 12.18 -7.17 0.43
N SER A 262 11.59 -6.17 -0.22
CA SER A 262 10.88 -5.07 0.46
C SER A 262 9.40 -5.40 0.63
N SER A 263 8.78 -4.99 1.74
CA SER A 263 7.33 -5.16 1.91
C SER A 263 6.53 -4.43 0.83
N ASN A 264 7.03 -3.27 0.36
CA ASN A 264 6.42 -2.50 -0.73
C ASN A 264 6.35 -3.30 -2.04
N TRP A 265 7.29 -4.22 -2.29
CA TRP A 265 7.24 -5.10 -3.45
C TRP A 265 6.03 -6.03 -3.41
N PHE A 266 5.73 -6.65 -2.26
CA PHE A 266 4.55 -7.51 -2.14
C PHE A 266 3.24 -6.73 -2.32
N TYR A 267 3.13 -5.53 -1.75
CA TYR A 267 1.95 -4.66 -1.96
C TYR A 267 1.78 -4.25 -3.43
N PHE A 268 2.89 -3.95 -4.12
CA PHE A 268 2.87 -3.64 -5.55
C PHE A 268 2.47 -4.87 -6.38
N GLN A 269 3.05 -6.04 -6.10
CA GLN A 269 2.73 -7.27 -6.82
C GLN A 269 1.29 -7.71 -6.63
N GLU A 270 0.67 -7.41 -5.48
CA GLU A 270 -0.74 -7.71 -5.22
C GLU A 270 -1.63 -6.99 -6.26
N HIS A 271 -1.37 -5.71 -6.49
CA HIS A 271 -2.08 -4.92 -7.50
C HIS A 271 -1.71 -5.33 -8.92
N HIS A 272 -0.47 -5.76 -9.14
CA HIS A 272 0.00 -6.25 -10.44
C HIS A 272 -0.74 -7.54 -10.86
N VAL A 273 -0.89 -8.50 -9.94
CA VAL A 273 -1.68 -9.72 -10.15
C VAL A 273 -3.15 -9.39 -10.41
N LEU A 274 -3.73 -8.49 -9.61
CA LEU A 274 -5.12 -8.06 -9.81
C LEU A 274 -5.34 -7.37 -11.16
N LEU A 275 -4.39 -6.55 -11.63
CA LEU A 275 -4.45 -5.95 -12.96
C LEU A 275 -4.42 -7.02 -14.06
N ALA A 276 -3.58 -8.06 -13.92
CA ALA A 276 -3.54 -9.17 -14.88
C ALA A 276 -4.86 -9.94 -14.92
N LEU A 277 -5.44 -10.24 -13.75
CA LEU A 277 -6.75 -10.88 -13.61
C LEU A 277 -7.88 -10.05 -14.23
N HIS A 278 -7.89 -8.74 -13.96
CA HIS A 278 -8.88 -7.82 -14.52
C HIS A 278 -8.73 -7.63 -16.04
N ALA A 279 -7.51 -7.77 -16.56
CA ALA A 279 -7.24 -7.74 -18.00
C ALA A 279 -7.47 -9.10 -18.68
N GLN A 280 -8.00 -10.11 -17.97
CA GLN A 280 -8.18 -11.49 -18.44
C GLN A 280 -6.87 -12.16 -18.92
N GLN A 281 -5.71 -11.71 -18.45
CA GLN A 281 -4.41 -12.30 -18.75
C GLN A 281 -4.05 -13.33 -17.67
N TYR A 282 -4.79 -14.43 -17.62
CA TYR A 282 -4.70 -15.41 -16.53
C TYR A 282 -3.36 -16.15 -16.48
N GLU A 283 -2.76 -16.45 -17.64
CA GLU A 283 -1.43 -17.04 -17.74
C GLU A 283 -0.37 -16.08 -17.17
N ARG A 284 -0.53 -14.79 -17.44
CA ARG A 284 0.36 -13.76 -16.90
C ARG A 284 0.23 -13.67 -15.38
N ALA A 285 -0.99 -13.70 -14.86
CA ALA A 285 -1.26 -13.71 -13.42
C ALA A 285 -0.61 -14.95 -12.74
N GLN A 286 -0.68 -16.12 -13.38
CA GLN A 286 -0.01 -17.34 -12.89
C GLN A 286 1.52 -17.20 -12.85
N GLN A 287 2.12 -16.65 -13.91
CA GLN A 287 3.57 -16.39 -13.95
C GLN A 287 4.00 -15.48 -12.80
N LEU A 288 3.25 -14.41 -12.55
CA LEU A 288 3.51 -13.49 -11.43
C LEU A 288 3.43 -14.22 -10.08
N LEU A 289 2.41 -15.04 -9.85
CA LEU A 289 2.29 -15.82 -8.62
C LEU A 289 3.47 -16.78 -8.40
N VAL A 290 3.98 -17.43 -9.46
CA VAL A 290 5.16 -18.29 -9.35
C VAL A 290 6.38 -17.50 -8.91
N VAL A 291 6.59 -16.30 -9.44
CA VAL A 291 7.68 -15.41 -9.02
C VAL A 291 7.52 -14.99 -7.56
N ILE A 292 6.30 -14.64 -7.14
CA ILE A 292 5.98 -14.24 -5.77
C ILE A 292 6.20 -15.38 -4.77
N ALA A 293 5.71 -16.58 -5.07
CA ALA A 293 5.83 -17.74 -4.20
C ALA A 293 7.28 -18.22 -4.03
N LYS A 294 8.15 -17.99 -5.03
CA LYS A 294 9.59 -18.31 -4.95
C LYS A 294 10.41 -17.30 -4.15
N ASN A 295 9.83 -16.15 -3.76
CA ASN A 295 10.54 -15.13 -3.01
C ASN A 295 10.82 -15.61 -1.57
N PRO A 296 12.07 -15.54 -1.06
CA PRO A 296 12.39 -15.97 0.31
C PRO A 296 11.61 -15.26 1.42
N SER A 297 11.13 -14.04 1.16
CA SER A 297 10.32 -13.27 2.11
C SER A 297 8.82 -13.63 2.06
N TYR A 298 8.36 -14.47 1.12
CA TYR A 298 6.97 -14.91 1.01
C TYR A 298 6.45 -15.61 2.29
N PRO A 299 7.10 -16.67 2.83
CA PRO A 299 6.58 -17.37 4.01
C PRO A 299 6.60 -16.53 5.30
N ILE A 300 7.31 -15.40 5.30
CA ILE A 300 7.44 -14.49 6.46
C ILE A 300 6.39 -13.37 6.39
N GLN A 301 5.59 -13.31 5.33
CA GLN A 301 4.50 -12.34 5.23
C GLN A 301 3.47 -12.56 6.35
N ARG A 302 2.72 -11.50 6.65
CA ARG A 302 1.60 -11.59 7.60
C ARG A 302 0.60 -12.63 7.11
N GLU A 303 0.01 -13.39 8.04
CA GLU A 303 -0.97 -14.43 7.74
C GLU A 303 -2.12 -13.91 6.85
N ALA A 304 -2.62 -12.70 7.14
CA ALA A 304 -3.66 -12.06 6.34
C ALA A 304 -3.26 -11.80 4.89
N ALA A 305 -1.97 -11.64 4.58
CA ALA A 305 -1.49 -11.49 3.21
C ALA A 305 -1.34 -12.86 2.54
N LEU A 306 -0.82 -13.86 3.25
CA LEU A 306 -0.73 -15.25 2.77
C LEU A 306 -2.11 -15.79 2.36
N GLN A 307 -3.13 -15.58 3.19
CA GLN A 307 -4.52 -15.95 2.88
C GLN A 307 -5.05 -15.28 1.60
N ARG A 308 -4.66 -14.01 1.33
CA ARG A 308 -5.03 -13.33 0.08
C ARG A 308 -4.33 -13.94 -1.13
N TRP A 309 -3.05 -14.27 -1.01
CA TRP A 309 -2.32 -14.95 -2.07
C TRP A 309 -2.90 -16.31 -2.41
N ASP A 310 -3.30 -17.08 -1.39
CA ASP A 310 -3.97 -18.37 -1.58
C ASP A 310 -5.31 -18.21 -2.30
N LEU A 311 -6.07 -17.16 -1.97
CA LEU A 311 -7.32 -16.85 -2.64
C LEU A 311 -7.10 -16.46 -4.12
N TYR A 312 -6.12 -15.59 -4.42
CA TYR A 312 -5.79 -15.23 -5.81
C TYR A 312 -5.32 -16.44 -6.61
N LYS A 313 -4.48 -17.29 -6.00
CA LYS A 313 -4.05 -18.56 -6.61
C LYS A 313 -5.24 -19.46 -6.93
N SER A 314 -6.20 -19.57 -6.02
CA SER A 314 -7.39 -20.41 -6.22
C SER A 314 -8.27 -19.90 -7.36
N TYR A 315 -8.43 -18.57 -7.51
CA TYR A 315 -9.10 -17.98 -8.67
C TYR A 315 -8.36 -18.24 -9.98
N ILE A 316 -7.03 -18.10 -10.00
CA ILE A 316 -6.20 -18.34 -11.19
C ILE A 316 -6.24 -19.82 -11.60
N ASP A 317 -6.05 -20.73 -10.64
CA ASP A 317 -6.14 -22.18 -10.87
C ASP A 317 -7.56 -22.59 -11.31
N PHE A 318 -8.61 -21.84 -10.91
CA PHE A 318 -9.97 -22.07 -11.38
C PHE A 318 -10.17 -21.64 -12.83
N VAL A 319 -9.75 -20.43 -13.22
CA VAL A 319 -10.03 -19.89 -14.57
C VAL A 319 -9.11 -20.40 -15.66
N LEU A 320 -7.90 -20.84 -15.31
CA LEU A 320 -7.02 -21.44 -16.30
C LEU A 320 -7.58 -22.78 -16.80
N PRO A 321 -7.42 -23.08 -18.10
CA PRO A 321 -7.84 -24.35 -18.64
C PRO A 321 -7.15 -25.49 -17.87
N PRO A 322 -7.82 -26.63 -17.66
CA PRO A 322 -7.26 -27.76 -16.93
C PRO A 322 -6.08 -28.39 -17.71
N GLN A 323 -4.90 -27.76 -17.67
CA GLN A 323 -3.67 -28.34 -18.18
C GLN A 323 -3.22 -29.43 -17.22
N ARG A 324 -3.50 -30.70 -17.53
CA ARG A 324 -3.04 -31.90 -16.81
C ARG A 324 -2.91 -31.67 -15.29
N VAL A 325 -3.91 -31.00 -14.69
CA VAL A 325 -3.95 -30.84 -13.25
C VAL A 325 -4.22 -32.24 -12.75
N THR A 326 -3.25 -32.85 -12.10
CA THR A 326 -3.42 -34.21 -11.58
C THR A 326 -4.70 -34.25 -10.75
N THR A 327 -5.44 -35.35 -10.81
CA THR A 327 -6.68 -35.54 -10.04
C THR A 327 -6.47 -35.23 -8.55
N ALA A 328 -5.25 -35.45 -8.03
CA ALA A 328 -4.82 -35.06 -6.69
C ALA A 328 -4.85 -33.54 -6.44
N ARG A 329 -4.35 -32.72 -7.38
CA ARG A 329 -4.36 -31.25 -7.25
C ARG A 329 -5.78 -30.68 -7.41
N GLN A 330 -6.63 -31.30 -8.24
CA GLN A 330 -8.06 -30.95 -8.32
C GLN A 330 -8.79 -31.25 -7.00
N ARG A 331 -8.58 -32.44 -6.42
CA ARG A 331 -9.16 -32.81 -5.10
C ARG A 331 -8.64 -31.94 -3.97
N GLN A 332 -7.34 -31.61 -3.99
CA GLN A 332 -6.76 -30.67 -3.03
C GLN A 332 -7.43 -29.30 -3.19
N MET A 333 -7.56 -28.77 -4.42
CA MET A 333 -8.25 -27.50 -4.64
C MET A 333 -9.70 -27.52 -4.15
N ALA A 334 -10.46 -28.59 -4.42
CA ALA A 334 -11.82 -28.78 -3.93
C ALA A 334 -11.88 -28.78 -2.39
N GLN A 335 -11.02 -29.55 -1.72
CA GLN A 335 -10.91 -29.57 -0.26
C GLN A 335 -10.55 -28.19 0.30
N TRP A 336 -9.58 -27.50 -0.33
CA TRP A 336 -9.14 -26.18 0.10
C TRP A 336 -10.25 -25.13 -0.05
N VAL A 337 -10.94 -25.08 -1.19
CA VAL A 337 -12.07 -24.17 -1.43
C VAL A 337 -13.17 -24.36 -0.38
N LEU A 338 -13.37 -25.59 0.11
CA LEU A 338 -14.33 -25.91 1.17
C LEU A 338 -13.84 -25.53 2.58
N LEU A 339 -12.52 -25.54 2.80
CA LEU A 339 -11.86 -25.24 4.07
C LEU A 339 -11.49 -23.75 4.24
N LEU A 340 -11.74 -22.90 3.24
CA LEU A 340 -11.40 -21.47 3.33
C LEU A 340 -12.09 -20.83 4.55
N PRO A 341 -11.32 -20.24 5.48
CA PRO A 341 -11.86 -19.65 6.69
C PRO A 341 -12.72 -18.42 6.36
N GLU A 342 -13.77 -18.17 7.16
CA GLU A 342 -14.50 -16.91 7.09
C GLU A 342 -13.58 -15.79 7.59
N TYR A 343 -13.33 -14.78 6.75
CA TYR A 343 -12.58 -13.60 7.16
C TYR A 343 -13.40 -12.74 8.14
N SER A 344 -12.70 -11.98 8.99
CA SER A 344 -13.31 -11.02 9.92
C SER A 344 -14.18 -9.97 9.21
N ARG A 345 -15.07 -9.32 9.97
CA ARG A 345 -16.04 -8.31 9.48
C ARG A 345 -15.42 -7.16 8.68
N ASP A 346 -14.12 -6.87 8.87
CA ASP A 346 -13.39 -5.81 8.16
C ASP A 346 -12.92 -6.21 6.75
N LYS A 347 -13.17 -7.46 6.33
CA LYS A 347 -12.74 -8.04 5.04
C LYS A 347 -13.91 -8.59 4.21
N ARG A 348 -15.07 -7.90 4.23
CA ARG A 348 -16.31 -8.36 3.56
C ARG A 348 -16.10 -8.73 2.08
N GLY A 349 -15.31 -7.98 1.33
CA GLY A 349 -15.03 -8.27 -0.08
C GLY A 349 -14.35 -9.63 -0.32
N HIS A 350 -13.42 -10.04 0.55
CA HIS A 350 -12.77 -11.35 0.43
C HIS A 350 -13.72 -12.51 0.77
N ASN A 351 -14.65 -12.28 1.71
CA ASN A 351 -15.69 -13.27 2.03
C ASN A 351 -16.63 -13.48 0.84
N VAL A 352 -17.06 -12.41 0.17
CA VAL A 352 -17.86 -12.52 -1.06
C VAL A 352 -17.09 -13.32 -2.12
N ALA A 353 -15.81 -13.02 -2.32
CA ALA A 353 -14.97 -13.74 -3.27
C ALA A 353 -14.84 -15.26 -2.93
N ILE A 354 -14.66 -15.63 -1.67
CA ILE A 354 -14.66 -17.05 -1.27
C ILE A 354 -15.98 -17.74 -1.64
N LEU A 355 -17.11 -17.12 -1.27
CA LEU A 355 -18.44 -17.71 -1.49
C LEU A 355 -18.74 -17.86 -3.00
N VAL A 356 -18.33 -16.88 -3.79
CA VAL A 356 -18.45 -16.93 -5.25
C VAL A 356 -17.58 -18.05 -5.81
N LEU A 357 -16.31 -18.16 -5.40
CA LEU A 357 -15.43 -19.24 -5.85
C LEU A 357 -15.98 -20.64 -5.51
N GLN A 358 -16.54 -20.81 -4.31
CA GLN A 358 -17.21 -22.05 -3.91
C GLN A 358 -18.41 -22.39 -4.80
N LEU A 359 -19.24 -21.40 -5.14
CA LEU A 359 -20.35 -21.59 -6.07
C LEU A 359 -19.85 -22.02 -7.47
N LEU A 360 -18.86 -21.30 -8.00
CA LEU A 360 -18.29 -21.58 -9.32
C LEU A 360 -17.69 -22.98 -9.39
N HIS A 361 -17.05 -23.44 -8.31
CA HIS A 361 -16.54 -24.80 -8.20
C HIS A 361 -17.66 -25.84 -8.36
N PHE A 362 -18.76 -25.73 -7.62
CA PHE A 362 -19.87 -26.70 -7.72
C PHE A 362 -20.67 -26.59 -9.00
N LEU A 363 -20.73 -25.40 -9.62
CA LEU A 363 -21.28 -25.24 -10.97
C LEU A 363 -20.47 -26.03 -11.99
N ARG A 364 -19.13 -26.02 -11.89
CA ARG A 364 -18.25 -26.81 -12.75
C ARG A 364 -18.36 -28.32 -12.51
N GLU A 365 -18.64 -28.74 -11.29
CA GLU A 365 -18.90 -30.15 -10.96
C GLU A 365 -20.31 -30.61 -11.33
N HIS A 366 -21.17 -29.70 -11.81
CA HIS A 366 -22.57 -29.95 -12.12
C HIS A 366 -23.36 -30.54 -10.94
N ASN A 367 -23.00 -30.20 -9.70
CA ASN A 367 -23.66 -30.70 -8.49
C ASN A 367 -24.81 -29.76 -8.07
N LEU A 368 -26.05 -30.13 -8.41
CA LEU A 368 -27.23 -29.28 -8.17
C LEU A 368 -27.46 -28.97 -6.70
N GLU A 369 -27.39 -29.96 -5.81
CA GLU A 369 -27.65 -29.78 -4.38
C GLU A 369 -26.65 -28.80 -3.75
N ALA A 370 -25.36 -28.98 -4.06
CA ALA A 370 -24.31 -28.12 -3.57
C ALA A 370 -24.45 -26.69 -4.11
N VAL A 371 -24.81 -26.52 -5.38
CA VAL A 371 -25.07 -25.21 -6.00
C VAL A 371 -26.21 -24.49 -5.29
N LEU A 372 -27.36 -25.16 -5.09
CA LEU A 372 -28.52 -24.57 -4.42
C LEU A 372 -28.18 -24.16 -2.97
N LEU A 373 -27.45 -24.99 -2.24
CA LEU A 373 -27.00 -24.66 -0.88
C LEU A 373 -26.10 -23.41 -0.86
N ARG A 374 -25.16 -23.28 -1.81
CA ARG A 374 -24.26 -22.11 -1.89
C ARG A 374 -25.00 -20.84 -2.30
N LEU A 375 -25.96 -20.92 -3.21
CA LEU A 375 -26.80 -19.79 -3.58
C LEU A 375 -27.63 -19.29 -2.39
N GLU A 376 -28.21 -20.20 -1.60
CA GLU A 376 -28.96 -19.80 -0.39
C GLU A 376 -28.02 -19.18 0.66
N ARG A 377 -26.79 -19.69 0.81
CA ARG A 377 -25.77 -19.07 1.68
C ARG A 377 -25.41 -17.65 1.21
N LEU A 378 -25.23 -17.45 -0.10
CA LEU A 378 -24.96 -16.14 -0.69
C LEU A 378 -26.14 -15.18 -0.48
N ARG A 379 -27.38 -15.64 -0.66
CA ARG A 379 -28.60 -14.85 -0.40
C ARG A 379 -28.67 -14.41 1.06
N LYS A 380 -28.43 -15.31 2.01
CA LYS A 380 -28.36 -14.98 3.45
C LYS A 380 -27.22 -14.02 3.78
N TYR A 381 -26.07 -14.17 3.12
CA TYR A 381 -24.92 -13.28 3.30
C TYR A 381 -25.22 -11.86 2.80
N GLN A 382 -25.78 -11.73 1.60
CA GLN A 382 -26.29 -10.46 1.06
C GLN A 382 -27.29 -9.83 2.02
N GLN A 383 -28.25 -10.67 2.44
CA GLN A 383 -29.16 -10.54 3.58
C GLN A 383 -28.53 -9.75 4.71
N ARG A 384 -27.43 -10.26 5.28
CA ARG A 384 -26.89 -9.82 6.57
C ARG A 384 -25.80 -8.76 6.51
N HIS A 385 -25.12 -8.59 5.37
CA HIS A 385 -23.83 -7.89 5.34
C HIS A 385 -23.69 -6.83 4.23
N LEU A 386 -24.59 -6.80 3.24
CA LEU A 386 -24.46 -5.96 2.04
C LEU A 386 -25.59 -4.93 1.91
N TYR A 387 -25.88 -4.18 2.97
CA TYR A 387 -26.94 -3.15 2.95
C TYR A 387 -26.47 -1.79 2.46
N GLU A 388 -25.17 -1.52 2.53
CA GLU A 388 -24.62 -0.19 2.28
C GLU A 388 -24.62 0.13 0.77
N PRO A 389 -24.84 1.41 0.37
CA PRO A 389 -24.80 1.82 -1.03
C PRO A 389 -23.50 1.42 -1.75
N THR A 390 -22.41 1.34 -1.00
CA THR A 390 -21.06 1.01 -1.46
C THR A 390 -20.86 -0.45 -1.82
N THR A 391 -21.79 -1.32 -1.39
CA THR A 391 -21.81 -2.75 -1.74
C THR A 391 -22.75 -3.07 -2.90
N LEU A 392 -23.19 -2.04 -3.65
CA LEU A 392 -24.15 -2.18 -4.74
C LEU A 392 -23.65 -3.16 -5.81
N ARG A 393 -22.36 -3.15 -6.16
CA ARG A 393 -21.80 -4.07 -7.16
C ARG A 393 -21.89 -5.52 -6.73
N SER A 394 -21.38 -5.86 -5.54
CA SER A 394 -21.60 -7.19 -4.94
C SER A 394 -23.08 -7.57 -4.94
N ARG A 395 -23.99 -6.68 -4.52
CA ARG A 395 -25.43 -6.98 -4.53
C ARG A 395 -25.98 -7.27 -5.92
N LEU A 396 -25.61 -6.50 -6.92
CA LEU A 396 -26.04 -6.70 -8.31
C LEU A 396 -25.51 -8.04 -8.84
N PHE A 397 -24.24 -8.36 -8.56
CA PHE A 397 -23.67 -9.64 -8.94
C PHE A 397 -24.33 -10.83 -8.24
N LEU A 398 -24.60 -10.74 -6.93
CA LEU A 398 -25.31 -11.81 -6.22
C LEU A 398 -26.75 -11.99 -6.71
N ARG A 399 -27.41 -10.94 -7.21
CA ARG A 399 -28.70 -11.04 -7.90
C ARG A 399 -28.57 -11.74 -9.25
N LEU A 400 -27.54 -11.42 -10.03
CA LEU A 400 -27.25 -12.16 -11.28
C LEU A 400 -27.09 -13.66 -11.00
N LEU A 401 -26.35 -14.04 -9.95
CA LEU A 401 -26.20 -15.45 -9.57
C LEU A 401 -27.52 -16.11 -9.18
N GLN A 402 -28.52 -15.39 -8.66
CA GLN A 402 -29.85 -15.96 -8.36
C GLN A 402 -30.67 -16.25 -9.62
N LEU A 403 -30.45 -15.48 -10.70
CA LEU A 403 -31.16 -15.68 -11.97
C LEU A 403 -30.90 -17.06 -12.60
N ILE A 404 -29.78 -17.72 -12.28
CA ILE A 404 -29.51 -19.05 -12.82
C ILE A 404 -30.55 -20.06 -12.32
N VAL A 405 -31.03 -19.94 -11.08
CA VAL A 405 -32.10 -20.81 -10.56
C VAL A 405 -33.45 -20.43 -11.16
N GLU A 406 -33.74 -19.13 -11.25
CA GLU A 406 -35.00 -18.65 -11.83
C GLU A 406 -35.14 -19.00 -13.32
N SER A 407 -34.02 -19.23 -14.00
CA SER A 407 -33.96 -19.63 -15.40
C SER A 407 -33.78 -21.14 -15.57
N ASN A 408 -33.99 -21.93 -14.50
CA ASN A 408 -33.81 -23.39 -14.49
C ASN A 408 -32.44 -23.84 -15.03
N PHE A 409 -31.40 -23.07 -14.72
CA PHE A 409 -30.02 -23.26 -15.17
C PHE A 409 -29.82 -23.21 -16.70
N ASP A 410 -30.81 -22.72 -17.45
CA ASP A 410 -30.70 -22.47 -18.88
C ASP A 410 -29.84 -21.21 -19.14
N ALA A 411 -28.70 -21.41 -19.81
CA ALA A 411 -27.74 -20.35 -20.07
C ALA A 411 -28.29 -19.25 -21.00
N ALA A 412 -29.17 -19.59 -21.96
CA ALA A 412 -29.73 -18.63 -22.91
C ALA A 412 -30.77 -17.74 -22.22
N GLN A 413 -31.69 -18.34 -21.46
CA GLN A 413 -32.69 -17.62 -20.66
C GLN A 413 -32.02 -16.76 -19.58
N ALA A 414 -31.01 -17.30 -18.88
CA ALA A 414 -30.26 -16.53 -17.89
C ALA A 414 -29.55 -15.32 -18.52
N ALA A 415 -28.94 -15.49 -19.70
CA ALA A 415 -28.30 -14.40 -20.42
C ALA A 415 -29.31 -13.31 -20.82
N GLU A 416 -30.45 -13.69 -21.39
CA GLU A 416 -31.51 -12.77 -21.80
C GLU A 416 -32.04 -11.96 -20.60
N ARG A 417 -32.41 -12.64 -19.51
CA ARG A 417 -32.96 -12.00 -18.30
C ARG A 417 -31.93 -11.15 -17.55
N SER A 418 -30.64 -11.44 -17.71
CA SER A 418 -29.57 -10.68 -17.04
C SER A 418 -29.32 -9.28 -17.58
N GLY A 419 -29.81 -8.96 -18.80
CA GLY A 419 -29.40 -7.75 -19.53
C GLY A 419 -29.50 -6.45 -18.73
N VAL A 420 -30.62 -6.22 -18.05
CA VAL A 420 -30.83 -5.00 -17.23
C VAL A 420 -29.89 -4.96 -16.02
N LEU A 421 -29.75 -6.07 -15.29
CA LEU A 421 -28.87 -6.14 -14.11
C LEU A 421 -27.40 -6.03 -14.48
N LEU A 422 -26.99 -6.63 -15.59
CA LEU A 422 -25.62 -6.55 -16.10
C LEU A 422 -25.27 -5.12 -16.56
N GLN A 423 -26.22 -4.43 -17.19
CA GLN A 423 -26.03 -3.02 -17.55
C GLN A 423 -25.91 -2.13 -16.30
N GLN A 424 -26.79 -2.32 -15.31
CA GLN A 424 -26.67 -1.63 -14.02
C GLN A 424 -25.33 -1.91 -13.33
N LEU A 425 -24.84 -3.14 -13.39
CA LEU A 425 -23.54 -3.51 -12.82
C LEU A 425 -22.42 -2.73 -13.51
N ARG A 426 -22.39 -2.72 -14.85
CA ARG A 426 -21.41 -1.98 -15.66
C ARG A 426 -21.40 -0.49 -15.34
N ASP A 427 -22.59 0.11 -15.26
CA ASP A 427 -22.78 1.54 -15.00
C ASP A 427 -22.48 1.93 -13.54
N THR A 428 -22.52 0.97 -12.61
CA THR A 428 -22.20 1.24 -11.21
C THR A 428 -20.71 1.52 -11.06
N PRO A 429 -20.31 2.72 -10.61
CA PRO A 429 -18.91 3.04 -10.41
C PRO A 429 -18.30 2.15 -9.32
N PRO A 430 -17.00 1.85 -9.40
CA PRO A 430 -16.30 1.14 -8.34
C PRO A 430 -16.37 1.96 -7.05
N PRO A 431 -16.60 1.34 -5.88
CA PRO A 431 -16.68 2.10 -4.63
C PRO A 431 -15.34 2.80 -4.33
N GLY A 432 -15.36 3.86 -3.51
CA GLY A 432 -14.16 4.51 -2.97
C GLY A 432 -13.35 3.58 -2.05
N GLU A 433 -12.11 3.96 -1.69
CA GLU A 433 -11.20 3.17 -0.84
C GLU A 433 -11.80 2.74 0.50
N ALA A 434 -12.74 3.51 1.05
CA ALA A 434 -13.33 3.25 2.36
C ALA A 434 -14.15 1.95 2.51
N PHE A 435 -14.34 1.14 1.45
CA PHE A 435 -15.33 0.05 1.43
C PHE A 435 -14.83 -1.36 1.11
N ALA A 436 -13.51 -1.60 1.07
CA ALA A 436 -12.90 -2.94 1.13
C ALA A 436 -13.45 -4.01 0.16
N GLU A 437 -14.04 -3.60 -0.97
CA GLU A 437 -14.50 -4.50 -2.02
C GLU A 437 -13.40 -4.55 -3.09
N VAL A 438 -12.62 -5.63 -3.08
CA VAL A 438 -11.66 -5.95 -4.13
C VAL A 438 -12.24 -7.10 -4.91
N GLU A 439 -12.73 -6.80 -6.11
CA GLU A 439 -13.06 -7.83 -7.10
C GLU A 439 -11.75 -8.50 -7.53
N ILE A 440 -11.63 -9.81 -7.35
CA ILE A 440 -10.44 -10.55 -7.80
C ILE A 440 -10.46 -10.68 -9.31
N ILE A 441 -11.61 -11.09 -9.83
CA ILE A 441 -11.98 -11.03 -11.25
C ILE A 441 -13.22 -10.13 -11.31
N PRO A 442 -13.31 -9.21 -12.29
CA PRO A 442 -14.49 -8.37 -12.47
C PRO A 442 -15.77 -9.19 -12.54
N TYR A 443 -16.82 -8.73 -11.87
CA TYR A 443 -18.09 -9.47 -11.81
C TYR A 443 -18.72 -9.69 -13.17
N GLU A 444 -18.52 -8.77 -14.12
CA GLU A 444 -18.94 -8.91 -15.50
C GLU A 444 -18.30 -10.14 -16.16
N HIS A 445 -16.99 -10.35 -15.96
CA HIS A 445 -16.27 -11.51 -16.50
C HIS A 445 -16.66 -12.80 -15.76
N LEU A 446 -16.88 -12.73 -14.44
CA LEU A 446 -17.36 -13.88 -13.68
C LEU A 446 -18.76 -14.32 -14.11
N TRP A 447 -19.63 -13.38 -14.50
CA TRP A 447 -20.95 -13.70 -15.05
C TRP A 447 -20.84 -14.42 -16.39
N GLU A 448 -19.97 -13.95 -17.28
CA GLU A 448 -19.68 -14.64 -18.55
C GLU A 448 -19.19 -16.07 -18.32
N LEU A 449 -18.30 -16.27 -17.33
CA LEU A 449 -17.83 -17.59 -16.92
C LEU A 449 -18.94 -18.48 -16.36
N VAL A 450 -19.88 -17.93 -15.58
CA VAL A 450 -21.06 -18.68 -15.11
C VAL A 450 -21.89 -19.18 -16.29
N LEU A 451 -22.18 -18.31 -17.26
CA LEU A 451 -22.93 -18.69 -18.45
C LEU A 451 -22.20 -19.76 -19.28
N GLU A 452 -20.88 -19.67 -19.39
CA GLU A 452 -20.07 -20.68 -20.06
C GLU A 452 -20.17 -22.04 -19.34
N LEU A 453 -20.04 -22.08 -18.01
CA LEU A 453 -20.18 -23.31 -17.23
C LEU A 453 -21.55 -23.96 -17.46
N LEU A 454 -22.63 -23.19 -17.47
CA LEU A 454 -23.98 -23.70 -17.74
C LEU A 454 -24.13 -24.25 -19.17
N ARG A 455 -23.46 -23.66 -20.17
CA ARG A 455 -23.42 -24.19 -21.54
C ARG A 455 -22.63 -25.50 -21.64
N THR A 456 -21.58 -25.66 -20.83
CA THR A 456 -20.80 -26.91 -20.80
C THR A 456 -21.53 -28.05 -20.12
N GLY A 457 -22.40 -27.76 -19.14
CA GLY A 457 -23.26 -28.73 -18.50
C GLY A 457 -24.14 -28.10 -17.43
N VAL A 458 -25.39 -28.57 -17.38
CA VAL A 458 -26.37 -28.13 -16.38
C VAL A 458 -26.13 -28.91 -15.07
N PRO A 459 -26.25 -28.28 -13.89
CA PRO A 459 -26.19 -29.01 -12.63
C PRO A 459 -27.30 -30.05 -12.54
N VAL A 460 -26.93 -31.29 -12.20
CA VAL A 460 -27.84 -32.43 -12.03
C VAL A 460 -27.87 -32.85 -10.56
N ALA A 461 -28.98 -33.43 -10.13
CA ALA A 461 -29.04 -34.09 -8.82
C ALA A 461 -28.06 -35.27 -8.84
N ASN A 462 -27.33 -35.51 -7.73
CA ASN A 462 -26.50 -36.70 -7.63
C ASN A 462 -27.42 -37.91 -7.75
N GLU A 463 -27.19 -38.77 -8.75
CA GLU A 463 -27.74 -40.11 -8.72
C GLU A 463 -27.10 -40.83 -7.52
N ALA A 464 -27.95 -41.25 -6.58
CA ALA A 464 -27.56 -41.86 -5.31
C ALA A 464 -26.82 -43.19 -5.49
#